data_AF-S4P071-F1
#
_entry.id   AF-S4P071-F1
#
_cell.length_a   1.000
_cell.length_b   1.000
_cell.length_c   1.000
_cell.angle_alpha   90.00
_cell.angle_beta   90.00
_cell.angle_gamma   90.00
#
_symmetry.space_group_name_H-M   'P 1'
#
loop_
_entity.id
_entity.type
_entity.pdbx_description
1 polymer ?
#
loop_
_entity_poly.entity_id
_entity_poly.type
_entity_poly.pdbx_seq_one_letter_code
_entity_poly.pdbx_strand_id
1 'polypeptide(L)'
;DLDSYVSRNDPHLGSTVGRCANRIGGASFQIDGFTYQLAKNIGKDHLHGGIVGFDKVNWNYTVDGNKVILSYLSKDCEEGYP
;
A
#
# COMPACT_ATOMS: atom_id res chain seq x y z
N ASP A 1 -16.90 7.52 10.99
CA ASP A 1 -17.48 7.81 9.67
C ASP A 1 -16.35 7.83 8.62
N LEU A 2 -16.66 8.10 7.35
CA LEU A 2 -15.66 8.17 6.28
C LEU A 2 -14.59 9.24 6.56
N ASP A 3 -15.00 10.42 7.01
CA ASP A 3 -14.09 11.53 7.30
C ASP A 3 -13.07 11.14 8.39
N SER A 4 -13.51 10.43 9.42
CA SER A 4 -12.63 9.91 10.48
C SER A 4 -11.66 8.83 9.98
N TYR A 5 -12.02 8.10 8.92
CA TYR A 5 -11.14 7.09 8.32
C TYR A 5 -10.05 7.76 7.47
N VAL A 6 -10.44 8.76 6.67
CA VAL A 6 -9.54 9.51 5.78
C VAL A 6 -8.60 10.44 6.55
N SER A 7 -9.08 11.08 7.62
CA SER A 7 -8.32 12.08 8.38
C SER A 7 -7.39 11.50 9.46
N ARG A 8 -7.61 10.25 9.91
CA ARG A 8 -6.75 9.62 10.93
C ARG A 8 -5.44 9.18 10.29
N ASN A 9 -4.39 9.95 10.57
CA ASN A 9 -3.07 9.78 9.98
C ASN A 9 -2.33 8.48 10.34
N ASP A 10 -2.86 7.61 11.22
CA ASP A 10 -2.36 6.23 11.43
C ASP A 10 -3.24 5.40 12.42
N PRO A 11 -4.11 4.49 11.95
CA PRO A 11 -4.08 3.16 12.57
C PRO A 11 -4.26 1.97 11.61
N HIS A 12 -4.31 2.20 10.28
CA HIS A 12 -4.58 1.17 9.26
C HIS A 12 -5.79 0.25 9.57
N LEU A 13 -6.73 0.72 10.40
CA LEU A 13 -7.76 -0.10 11.03
C LEU A 13 -8.71 -0.66 9.97
N GLY A 14 -8.78 -1.99 9.85
CA GLY A 14 -9.65 -2.67 8.87
C GLY A 14 -9.27 -2.42 7.41
N SER A 15 -8.10 -1.85 7.13
CA SER A 15 -7.61 -1.63 5.77
C SER A 15 -6.97 -2.89 5.17
N THR A 16 -6.91 -2.95 3.83
CA THR A 16 -6.02 -3.88 3.12
C THR A 16 -4.68 -3.17 2.90
N VAL A 17 -3.63 -3.68 3.53
CA VAL A 17 -2.29 -3.08 3.48
C VAL A 17 -1.45 -3.72 2.38
N GLY A 18 -0.71 -2.92 1.62
CA GLY A 18 0.16 -3.41 0.57
C GLY A 18 0.79 -2.29 -0.28
N ARG A 19 1.78 -2.58 -1.13
CA ARG A 19 2.15 -3.95 -1.59
C ARG A 19 2.87 -4.82 -0.55
N CYS A 20 3.74 -4.24 0.27
CA CYS A 20 4.38 -4.95 1.37
C CYS A 20 3.83 -4.46 2.71
N ALA A 21 3.23 -5.36 3.48
CA ALA A 21 2.85 -5.05 4.85
C ALA A 21 4.10 -5.00 5.75
N ASN A 22 4.10 -4.07 6.71
CA ASN A 22 5.22 -3.78 7.60
C ASN A 22 6.40 -3.12 6.86
N ARG A 23 7.63 -3.25 7.41
CA ARG A 23 8.79 -2.46 7.02
C ARG A 23 9.68 -3.14 5.98
N ILE A 24 10.13 -2.38 5.00
CA ILE A 24 11.31 -2.65 4.18
C ILE A 24 12.42 -1.71 4.63
N GLY A 25 13.48 -2.30 5.17
CA GLY A 25 14.61 -1.58 5.75
C GLY A 25 15.32 -0.69 4.73
N GLY A 26 15.57 0.57 5.08
CA GLY A 26 16.25 1.52 4.19
C GLY A 26 15.43 1.98 2.97
N ALA A 27 14.17 1.55 2.87
CA ALA A 27 13.27 1.78 1.75
C ALA A 27 13.87 1.33 0.40
N SER A 28 14.56 0.20 0.39
CA SER A 28 15.14 -0.35 -0.84
C SER A 28 15.20 -1.87 -0.78
N PHE A 29 15.07 -2.52 -1.92
CA PHE A 29 15.32 -3.95 -2.06
C PHE A 29 15.87 -4.25 -3.46
N GLN A 30 16.32 -5.49 -3.66
CA GLN A 30 16.81 -5.95 -4.95
C GLN A 30 15.99 -7.12 -5.48
N ILE A 31 15.66 -7.08 -6.77
CA ILE A 31 15.13 -8.21 -7.55
C ILE A 31 16.03 -8.35 -8.77
N ASP A 32 16.53 -9.56 -9.00
CA ASP A 32 17.37 -9.90 -10.16
C ASP A 32 18.57 -8.94 -10.38
N GLY A 33 19.16 -8.47 -9.27
CA GLY A 33 20.30 -7.55 -9.29
C GLY A 33 19.92 -6.07 -9.52
N PHE A 34 18.66 -5.75 -9.80
CA PHE A 34 18.17 -4.38 -9.91
C PHE A 34 17.75 -3.86 -8.54
N THR A 35 18.25 -2.67 -8.18
CA THR A 35 17.88 -2.00 -6.93
C THR A 35 16.65 -1.13 -7.17
N TYR A 36 15.58 -1.42 -6.42
CA TYR A 36 14.37 -0.63 -6.39
C TYR A 36 14.39 0.27 -5.14
N GLN A 37 14.18 1.56 -5.37
CA GLN A 37 14.09 2.55 -4.30
C GLN A 37 12.62 2.88 -4.07
N LEU A 38 12.20 2.76 -2.82
CA LEU A 38 10.83 3.01 -2.38
C LEU A 38 10.74 4.34 -1.60
N ALA A 39 9.52 4.80 -1.36
CA ALA A 39 9.30 5.96 -0.51
C ALA A 39 9.71 5.67 0.94
N LYS A 40 10.48 6.58 1.56
CA LYS A 40 10.76 6.57 3.00
C LYS A 40 9.64 7.27 3.75
N ASN A 41 8.63 6.52 4.17
CA ASN A 41 7.44 7.06 4.83
C ASN A 41 7.47 6.87 6.36
N ILE A 42 8.43 6.12 6.91
CA ILE A 42 8.69 6.11 8.36
C ILE A 42 10.18 6.10 8.67
N GLY A 43 10.70 7.23 9.13
CA GLY A 43 12.13 7.40 9.37
C GLY A 43 12.94 7.10 8.11
N LYS A 44 13.77 6.04 8.15
CA LYS A 44 14.58 5.59 7.00
C LYS A 44 13.97 4.43 6.22
N ASP A 45 12.87 3.87 6.71
CA ASP A 45 12.27 2.65 6.19
C ASP A 45 11.02 2.96 5.37
N HIS A 46 10.60 1.97 4.59
CA HIS A 46 9.34 1.97 3.86
C HIS A 46 8.33 1.09 4.61
N LEU A 47 7.16 1.61 4.92
CA LEU A 47 6.14 0.97 5.75
C LEU A 47 4.83 0.84 5.00
N HIS A 48 4.19 -0.32 5.11
CA HIS A 48 2.80 -0.53 4.70
C HIS A 48 2.50 -0.17 3.24
N GLY A 49 3.52 -0.30 2.37
CA GLY A 49 3.39 -0.07 0.94
C GLY A 49 3.53 1.38 0.49
N GLY A 50 3.84 2.32 1.41
CA GLY A 50 4.34 3.64 1.04
C GLY A 50 3.42 4.80 1.40
N ILE A 51 3.56 5.89 0.65
CA ILE A 51 2.80 7.12 0.88
C ILE A 51 1.33 6.86 0.55
N VAL A 52 1.06 6.34 -0.64
CA VAL A 52 -0.26 5.91 -1.11
C VAL A 52 -0.26 4.38 -1.29
N GLY A 53 -0.17 3.67 -0.16
CA GLY A 53 -0.35 2.22 -0.12
C GLY A 53 -1.79 1.80 -0.42
N PHE A 54 -2.02 0.49 -0.47
CA PHE A 54 -3.34 -0.11 -0.75
C PHE A 54 -4.44 0.28 0.25
N ASP A 55 -4.05 0.80 1.42
CA ASP A 55 -4.95 1.36 2.42
C ASP A 55 -5.57 2.70 1.99
N LYS A 56 -5.01 3.36 0.96
CA LYS A 56 -5.39 4.71 0.50
C LYS A 56 -5.84 4.76 -0.96
N VAL A 57 -5.97 3.61 -1.62
CA VAL A 57 -6.47 3.56 -3.00
C VAL A 57 -7.97 3.34 -3.06
N ASN A 58 -8.59 3.87 -4.12
CA ASN A 58 -9.99 3.57 -4.43
C ASN A 58 -10.06 2.23 -5.19
N TRP A 59 -10.46 1.18 -4.47
CA TRP A 59 -10.65 -0.15 -5.04
C TRP A 59 -11.88 -0.17 -5.96
N ASN A 60 -11.74 -0.83 -7.12
CA ASN A 60 -12.90 -1.28 -7.87
C ASN A 60 -13.55 -2.43 -7.10
N TYR A 61 -14.86 -2.62 -7.27
CA TYR A 61 -15.56 -3.72 -6.62
C TYR A 61 -16.59 -4.39 -7.53
N THR A 62 -16.83 -5.67 -7.27
CA THR A 62 -17.98 -6.42 -7.77
C THR A 62 -18.61 -7.19 -6.63
N VAL A 63 -19.93 -7.44 -6.71
CA VAL A 63 -20.67 -8.20 -5.68
C VAL A 63 -21.11 -9.52 -6.29
N ASP A 64 -20.79 -10.62 -5.60
CA ASP A 64 -21.16 -11.99 -6.00
C ASP A 64 -21.82 -12.70 -4.82
N GLY A 65 -23.15 -12.76 -4.85
CA GLY A 65 -23.96 -13.31 -3.76
C GLY A 65 -23.70 -12.59 -2.43
N ASN A 66 -23.02 -13.28 -1.50
CA ASN A 66 -22.65 -12.76 -0.18
C ASN A 66 -21.19 -12.28 -0.09
N LYS A 67 -20.52 -12.07 -1.22
CA LYS A 67 -19.11 -11.66 -1.30
C LYS A 67 -18.98 -10.30 -1.97
N VAL A 68 -18.01 -9.51 -1.51
CA VAL A 68 -17.51 -8.33 -2.23
C VAL A 68 -16.10 -8.65 -2.70
N ILE A 69 -15.87 -8.56 -4.00
CA ILE A 69 -14.56 -8.79 -4.61
C ILE A 69 -13.98 -7.41 -4.94
N LEU A 70 -12.86 -7.08 -4.29
CA LEU A 70 -12.13 -5.85 -4.54
C LEU A 70 -11.01 -6.09 -5.56
N SER A 71 -10.79 -5.15 -6.47
CA SER A 71 -9.69 -5.19 -7.43
C SER A 71 -9.05 -3.82 -7.62
N TYR A 72 -7.73 -3.83 -7.77
CA TYR A 72 -6.94 -2.64 -8.05
C TYR A 72 -5.70 -3.07 -8.84
N LEU A 73 -5.40 -2.36 -9.93
CA LEU A 73 -4.17 -2.57 -10.69
C LEU A 73 -3.12 -1.60 -10.16
N SER A 74 -2.19 -2.12 -9.35
CA SER A 74 -0.97 -1.40 -8.98
C SER A 74 -0.06 -1.39 -10.18
N LYS A 75 0.17 -0.21 -10.76
CA LYS A 75 0.95 -0.08 -12.00
C LYS A 75 2.44 -0.31 -11.72
N ASP A 76 3.19 -0.67 -12.75
CA ASP A 76 4.65 -0.64 -12.69
C ASP A 76 5.13 0.73 -12.18
N CYS A 77 6.14 0.70 -11.33
CA CYS A 77 6.75 1.83 -10.61
C CYS A 77 5.87 2.54 -9.57
N GLU A 78 4.64 2.08 -9.31
CA GLU A 78 3.79 2.64 -8.26
C GLU A 78 4.43 2.44 -6.87
N GLU A 79 4.58 3.53 -6.11
CA GLU A 79 5.32 3.60 -4.84
C GLU A 79 6.79 3.12 -4.94
N GLY A 80 7.33 3.02 -6.16
CA GLY A 80 8.69 2.55 -6.45
C GLY A 80 8.83 1.03 -6.61
N TYR A 81 7.73 0.29 -6.52
CA TYR A 81 7.70 -1.14 -6.77
C TYR A 81 7.64 -1.45 -8.27
N PRO A 82 8.32 -2.50 -8.76
CA PRO A 82 8.13 -2.99 -10.13
C PRO A 82 6.71 -3.52 -10.37
#